data_AF-A0A0D3AYP0-F1
#
_entry.id   AF-A0A0D3AYP0-F1
#
_cell.length_a   1.000
_cell.length_b   1.000
_cell.length_c   1.000
_cell.angle_alpha   90.00
_cell.angle_beta   90.00
_cell.angle_gamma   90.00
#
_symmetry.space_group_name_H-M   'P 1'
#
loop_
_entity.id
_entity.type
_entity.pdbx_description
1 polymer ?
#
loop_
_entity_poly.entity_id
_entity_poly.type
_entity_poly.pdbx_seq_one_letter_code
_entity_poly.pdbx_strand_id
1 'polypeptide(L)'
;MVVEACVKRTEALEVKNKIAERMLERQEAFSIENVLEILYALPEVREWSPLYEAAMETLIDNEGNRRAFVTMKTDEAKIRFLELRTKIKRDDD
;
A
#
# COMPACT_ATOMS: atom_id res chain seq x y z
N MET A 1 17.39 17.47 39.35
CA MET A 1 15.94 17.32 39.09
C MET A 1 15.49 17.93 37.76
N VAL A 2 15.70 19.22 37.48
CA VAL A 2 15.25 19.84 36.21
C VAL A 2 15.93 19.23 34.97
N VAL A 3 17.25 19.01 35.03
CA VAL A 3 18.03 18.43 33.91
C VAL A 3 17.54 17.02 33.55
N GLU A 4 17.28 16.18 34.56
CA GLU A 4 16.80 14.81 34.34
C GLU A 4 15.38 14.78 33.74
N ALA A 5 14.50 15.70 34.15
CA ALA A 5 13.19 15.87 33.56
C ALA A 5 13.27 16.36 32.09
N CYS A 6 14.21 17.26 31.79
CA CYS A 6 14.49 17.70 30.42
C CYS A 6 14.99 16.54 29.54
N VAL A 7 15.91 15.71 30.03
CA VAL A 7 16.42 14.54 29.29
C VAL A 7 15.28 13.56 28.97
N LYS A 8 14.48 13.18 29.97
CA LYS A 8 13.33 12.28 29.77
C LYS A 8 12.31 12.83 28.78
N ARG A 9 12.09 14.15 28.77
CA ARG A 9 11.21 14.81 27.80
C ARG A 9 11.78 14.75 26.38
N THR A 10 13.08 14.95 26.21
CA THR A 10 13.74 14.86 24.90
C THR A 10 13.68 13.45 24.34
N GLU A 11 13.98 12.43 25.15
CA GLU A 11 13.89 11.02 24.74
C GLU A 11 12.46 10.64 24.32
N ALA A 12 11.45 11.08 25.09
CA ALA A 12 10.05 10.85 24.74
C ALA A 12 9.64 11.55 23.42
N LEU A 13 10.18 12.74 23.16
CA LEU A 13 9.97 13.44 21.89
C LEU A 13 10.62 12.72 20.72
N GLU A 14 11.83 12.18 20.88
CA GLU A 14 12.50 11.39 19.85
C GLU A 14 11.73 10.12 19.49
N VAL A 15 11.22 9.40 20.50
CA VAL A 15 10.38 8.22 20.29
C VAL A 15 9.10 8.59 19.54
N LYS A 16 8.45 9.69 19.92
CA LYS A 16 7.25 10.18 19.23
C LYS A 16 7.53 10.55 17.78
N ASN A 17 8.65 11.23 17.51
CA ASN A 17 9.03 11.61 16.15
C ASN A 17 9.27 10.38 15.27
N LYS A 18 10.00 9.37 15.76
CA LYS A 18 10.21 8.10 15.04
C LYS A 18 8.91 7.37 14.72
N ILE A 19 7.93 7.40 15.62
CA ILE A 19 6.61 6.81 15.36
C ILE A 19 5.88 7.61 14.27
N ALA A 20 5.93 8.94 14.32
CA ALA A 20 5.31 9.79 13.31
C ALA A 20 5.93 9.57 11.92
N GLU A 21 7.25 9.47 11.82
CA GLU A 21 7.97 9.15 10.57
C GLU A 21 7.50 7.81 10.00
N ARG A 22 7.47 6.74 10.80
CA ARG A 22 6.98 5.43 10.36
C ARG A 22 5.50 5.43 9.95
N MET A 23 4.69 6.27 10.58
CA MET A 23 3.29 6.43 10.20
C MET A 23 3.17 7.12 8.84
N LEU A 24 4.02 8.12 8.58
CA LEU A 24 4.09 8.81 7.30
C LEU A 24 4.54 7.86 6.18
N GLU A 25 5.63 7.13 6.38
CA GLU A 25 6.15 6.12 5.43
C GLU A 25 5.10 5.07 5.09
N ARG A 26 4.34 4.59 6.08
CA ARG A 26 3.23 3.66 5.86
C ARG A 26 2.11 4.30 5.06
N GLN A 27 1.74 5.55 5.34
CA GLN A 27 0.72 6.25 4.56
C GLN A 27 1.13 6.39 3.10
N GLU A 28 2.38 6.75 2.85
CA GLU A 28 2.93 6.89 1.51
C GLU A 28 2.94 5.56 0.75
N ALA A 29 3.31 4.46 1.42
CA ALA A 29 3.29 3.11 0.83
C ALA A 29 1.88 2.67 0.37
N PHE A 30 0.81 3.16 0.98
CA PHE A 30 -0.58 2.83 0.59
C PHE A 30 -1.30 3.99 -0.10
N SER A 31 -0.56 5.02 -0.51
CA SER A 31 -1.08 6.11 -1.33
C SER A 31 -1.67 5.56 -2.62
N ILE A 32 -2.66 6.28 -3.17
CA ILE A 32 -3.27 5.87 -4.43
C ILE A 32 -2.22 5.90 -5.55
N GLU A 33 -1.35 6.92 -5.59
CA GLU A 33 -0.30 6.99 -6.61
C GLU A 33 0.62 5.76 -6.57
N ASN A 34 1.19 5.42 -5.42
CA ASN A 34 2.10 4.27 -5.30
C ASN A 34 1.40 2.94 -5.64
N VAL A 35 0.13 2.78 -5.23
CA VAL A 35 -0.63 1.56 -5.53
C VAL A 35 -0.89 1.40 -7.03
N LEU A 36 -1.20 2.50 -7.73
CA LEU A 36 -1.42 2.47 -9.17
C LEU A 36 -0.11 2.24 -9.94
N GLU A 37 1.02 2.77 -9.46
CA GLU A 37 2.33 2.45 -10.02
C GLU A 37 2.66 0.95 -9.89
N ILE A 38 2.38 0.34 -8.74
CA ILE A 38 2.54 -1.11 -8.55
C ILE A 38 1.62 -1.90 -9.48
N LEU A 39 0.35 -1.48 -9.62
CA LEU A 39 -0.61 -2.12 -10.52
C LEU A 39 -0.13 -2.08 -11.98
N TYR A 40 0.35 -0.91 -12.42
CA TYR A 40 0.90 -0.72 -13.77
C TYR A 40 2.12 -1.60 -14.06
N ALA A 41 2.95 -1.85 -13.05
CA ALA A 41 4.14 -2.68 -13.17
C ALA A 41 3.85 -4.20 -13.12
N LEU A 42 2.60 -4.63 -12.87
CA LEU A 42 2.28 -6.05 -12.77
C LEU A 42 2.43 -6.76 -14.12
N PRO A 43 3.22 -7.87 -14.17
CA PRO A 43 3.23 -8.71 -15.35
C PRO A 43 1.83 -9.31 -15.58
N GLU A 44 1.49 -9.57 -16.84
CA GLU A 44 0.23 -10.23 -17.24
C GLU A 44 -1.06 -9.43 -16.93
N VAL A 45 -0.94 -8.19 -16.45
CA VAL A 45 -2.08 -7.27 -16.29
C VAL A 45 -1.89 -6.10 -17.25
N ARG A 46 -2.57 -6.16 -18.39
CA ARG A 46 -2.49 -5.09 -19.41
C ARG A 46 -3.34 -3.90 -18.97
N GLU A 47 -2.85 -2.68 -19.17
CA GLU A 47 -3.54 -1.42 -18.82
C GLU A 47 -4.96 -1.31 -19.42
N TRP A 48 -5.17 -1.94 -20.57
CA TRP A 48 -6.46 -1.97 -21.28
C TRP A 48 -7.30 -3.22 -20.98
N SER A 49 -6.85 -4.08 -20.05
CA SER A 49 -7.58 -5.30 -19.70
C SER A 49 -8.76 -4.98 -18.77
N PRO A 50 -9.89 -5.72 -18.86
CA PRO A 50 -10.99 -5.58 -17.91
C PRO A 50 -10.54 -5.78 -16.45
N LEU A 51 -9.53 -6.61 -16.22
CA LEU A 51 -8.95 -6.83 -14.89
C LEU A 51 -8.29 -5.55 -14.36
N TYR A 52 -7.53 -4.83 -15.19
CA TYR A 52 -6.85 -3.60 -14.81
C TYR A 52 -7.85 -2.49 -14.46
N GLU A 53 -8.84 -2.25 -15.31
CA GLU A 53 -9.87 -1.23 -15.07
C GLU A 53 -10.60 -1.47 -13.74
N ALA A 54 -11.08 -2.70 -13.51
CA ALA A 54 -11.76 -3.05 -12.27
C ALA A 54 -10.83 -3.03 -11.04
N ALA A 55 -9.55 -3.36 -11.23
CA ALA A 55 -8.54 -3.27 -10.17
C ALA A 55 -8.30 -1.83 -9.74
N MET A 56 -8.20 -0.89 -10.69
CA MET A 56 -8.04 0.53 -10.39
C MET A 56 -9.18 1.04 -9.52
N GLU A 57 -10.44 0.82 -9.91
CA GLU A 57 -11.61 1.23 -9.13
C GLU A 57 -11.59 0.61 -7.72
N THR A 58 -11.35 -0.70 -7.66
CA THR A 58 -11.29 -1.46 -6.41
C THR A 58 -10.22 -0.95 -5.43
N LEU A 59 -9.08 -0.50 -5.96
CA LEU A 59 -7.96 0.01 -5.19
C LEU A 59 -8.12 1.49 -4.84
N ILE A 60 -8.74 2.31 -5.69
CA ILE A 60 -9.03 3.72 -5.39
C ILE A 60 -10.09 3.82 -4.27
N ASP A 61 -11.14 3.01 -4.35
CA ASP A 61 -12.30 3.14 -3.46
C ASP A 61 -12.06 2.59 -2.05
N ASN A 62 -11.12 1.67 -1.87
CA ASN A 62 -10.98 0.94 -0.61
C ASN A 62 -9.54 0.87 -0.08
N GLU A 63 -9.29 1.56 1.03
CA GLU A 63 -7.97 1.57 1.68
C GLU A 63 -7.54 0.18 2.17
N GLY A 64 -8.47 -0.64 2.64
CA GLY A 64 -8.19 -2.02 3.04
C GLY A 64 -7.66 -2.86 1.87
N ASN A 65 -8.23 -2.68 0.68
CA ASN A 65 -7.76 -3.32 -0.54
C ASN A 65 -6.36 -2.85 -0.91
N ARG A 66 -6.08 -1.53 -0.85
CA ARG A 66 -4.73 -0.98 -1.07
C ARG A 66 -3.69 -1.60 -0.15
N ARG A 67 -3.97 -1.60 1.16
CA ARG A 67 -3.07 -2.17 2.17
C ARG A 67 -2.83 -3.66 1.91
N ALA A 68 -3.88 -4.43 1.63
CA ALA A 68 -3.76 -5.84 1.33
C ALA A 68 -2.90 -6.08 0.08
N PHE A 69 -3.17 -5.34 -1.01
CA PHE A 69 -2.47 -5.43 -2.27
C PHE A 69 -0.96 -5.15 -2.13
N VAL A 70 -0.59 -4.04 -1.48
CA VAL A 70 0.82 -3.65 -1.26
C VAL A 70 1.57 -4.64 -0.36
N THR A 71 0.88 -5.28 0.59
CA THR A 71 1.51 -6.24 1.51
C THR A 71 1.86 -7.58 0.83
N MET A 72 1.25 -7.90 -0.32
CA MET A 72 1.54 -9.12 -1.06
C MET A 72 2.96 -9.09 -1.63
N LYS A 73 3.74 -10.14 -1.36
CA LYS A 73 5.17 -10.19 -1.70
C LYS A 73 5.47 -10.47 -3.17
N THR A 74 4.60 -11.22 -3.84
CA THR A 74 4.81 -11.63 -5.25
C THR A 74 3.77 -11.01 -6.15
N ASP A 75 4.10 -10.89 -7.43
CA ASP A 75 3.17 -10.37 -8.44
C ASP A 75 2.00 -11.31 -8.65
N GLU A 76 2.26 -12.62 -8.73
CA GLU A 76 1.20 -13.64 -8.79
C GLU A 76 0.22 -13.54 -7.60
N ALA A 77 0.68 -13.25 -6.39
CA ALA A 77 -0.21 -13.07 -5.24
C ALA A 77 -1.06 -11.80 -5.35
N LYS A 78 -0.49 -10.71 -5.88
CA LYS A 78 -1.23 -9.48 -6.19
C LYS A 78 -2.28 -9.75 -7.26
N ILE A 79 -1.91 -10.40 -8.36
CA ILE A 79 -2.81 -10.72 -9.47
C ILE A 79 -3.97 -11.59 -8.98
N ARG A 80 -3.70 -12.69 -8.25
CA ARG A 80 -4.75 -13.53 -7.66
C ARG A 80 -5.65 -12.77 -6.69
N PHE A 81 -5.11 -11.83 -5.94
CA PHE A 81 -5.91 -10.96 -5.09
C PHE A 81 -6.85 -10.08 -5.93
N LEU A 82 -6.34 -9.46 -7.00
CA LEU A 82 -7.17 -8.68 -7.92
C LEU A 82 -8.28 -9.54 -8.51
N GLU A 83 -7.95 -10.72 -9.05
CA GLU A 83 -8.96 -11.64 -9.61
C GLU A 83 -10.04 -12.02 -8.58
N LEU A 84 -9.64 -12.25 -7.33
CA LEU A 84 -10.57 -12.58 -6.25
C LEU A 84 -11.51 -11.42 -5.92
N ARG A 85 -11.01 -10.18 -5.93
CA ARG A 85 -11.77 -8.98 -5.56
C ARG A 85 -12.67 -8.50 -6.69
N THR A 86 -12.18 -8.52 -7.93
CA THR A 86 -12.92 -8.06 -9.11
C THR A 86 -13.82 -9.15 -9.70
N LYS A 87 -13.54 -10.44 -9.41
CA LYS A 87 -14.15 -11.61 -10.07
C LYS A 87 -13.83 -11.70 -11.56
N ILE A 88 -12.78 -11.03 -12.00
CA ILE A 88 -12.30 -11.03 -13.38
C ILE A 88 -10.98 -11.81 -13.44
N LYS A 89 -10.78 -12.60 -14.49
CA LYS A 89 -9.52 -13.31 -14.73
C LYS A 89 -8.57 -12.45 -15.54
N ARG A 90 -7.26 -12.62 -15.33
CA ARG A 90 -6.27 -12.05 -16.26
C ARG A 90 -6.47 -12.65 -17.65
N ASP A 91 -6.06 -11.91 -18.67
CA ASP A 91 -6.19 -12.38 -20.04
C ASP A 91 -5.38 -13.67 -20.23
N ASP A 92 -5.97 -14.67 -20.90
CA ASP A 92 -5.23 -15.84 -21.34
C ASP A 92 -4.38 -15.43 -22.56
N ASP A 93 -3.05 -15.52 -22.45
CA ASP A 93 -2.12 -15.26 -23.57
C ASP A 93 -2.28 -16.25 -24.74
#